data_AF-A0A1Q9PA39-F1
#
_entry.id   AF-A0A1Q9PA39-F1
#
_cell.length_a   1.000
_cell.length_b   1.000
_cell.length_c   1.000
_cell.angle_alpha   90.00
_cell.angle_beta   90.00
_cell.angle_gamma   90.00
#
_symmetry.space_group_name_H-M   'P 1'
#
loop_
_entity.id
_entity.type
_entity.pdbx_description
1 polymer ?
#
loop_
_entity_poly.entity_id
_entity_poly.type
_entity_poly.pdbx_seq_one_letter_code
_entity_poly.pdbx_strand_id
1 'polypeptide(L)'
;MFGSTEVKSVIYVCNKCQKERNLTIPAKLIRTENISNIIEFVDVHRCDENNLSAVKCFIDNHLVVRSQVHIKSTHYGYETDRDFSAVSDEQDLYAQLGIPAPKKIEMSKTNIESKNFRKVNILGMEIKDKIRNSEYIFEKRAEGHIFNIKSTLGFVEINLHLDGKVANKVLKKWKQQVKSSVLQMQDQRFPFNSVKKWIQHVANSLESLVYLDVEVLKLIADYLDDNILIEPSERKITELDLLVNSTISFPKASSESIQKFNDKKTILYADLSPNQLIFMKDLLVYCLGNYEKSVLYVFNEKGLHRDFSEYIFALSYLVFEKLVTMIRLEFT
;
A
#
# COMPACT_ATOMS: atom_id res chain seq x y z
N MET A 1 10.35 43.54 -0.98
CA MET A 1 11.04 43.20 0.28
C MET A 1 11.11 41.68 0.37
N PHE A 2 12.27 41.08 0.08
CA PHE A 2 12.48 39.65 0.28
C PHE A 2 12.66 39.43 1.79
N GLY A 3 11.63 38.89 2.46
CA GLY A 3 11.70 38.58 3.88
C GLY A 3 12.92 37.69 4.15
N SER A 4 13.72 38.07 5.16
CA SER A 4 14.89 37.30 5.58
C SER A 4 14.51 35.84 5.76
N THR A 5 15.07 34.96 4.93
CA THR A 5 14.92 33.52 5.09
C THR A 5 15.68 33.10 6.34
N GLU A 6 14.95 32.93 7.43
CA GLU A 6 15.48 32.37 8.67
C GLU A 6 16.08 30.99 8.37
N VAL A 7 17.33 30.80 8.79
CA VAL A 7 18.09 29.55 8.64
C VAL A 7 18.42 29.00 10.02
N LYS A 8 18.42 27.68 10.17
CA LYS A 8 18.84 26.97 11.38
C LYS A 8 20.07 26.13 11.07
N SER A 9 21.04 26.11 11.98
CA SER A 9 22.25 25.29 11.87
C SER A 9 22.12 24.01 12.69
N VAL A 10 22.52 22.89 12.11
CA VAL A 10 22.67 21.60 12.79
C VAL A 10 24.14 21.23 12.79
N ILE A 11 24.75 21.12 13.96
CA ILE A 11 26.15 20.72 14.12
C ILE A 11 26.19 19.21 14.40
N TYR A 12 27.05 18.50 13.67
CA TYR A 12 27.24 17.06 13.88
C TYR A 12 28.65 16.60 13.49
N VAL A 13 29.08 15.44 13.97
CA VAL A 13 30.36 14.82 13.59
C VAL A 13 30.10 13.73 12.57
N CYS A 14 30.71 13.84 11.38
CA CYS A 14 30.56 12.83 10.33
C CYS A 14 31.13 11.48 10.79
N ASN A 15 30.34 10.41 10.73
CA ASN A 15 30.77 9.07 11.15
C ASN A 15 31.81 8.39 10.24
N LYS A 16 32.10 8.95 9.06
CA LYS A 16 33.21 8.50 8.19
C LYS A 16 34.51 9.27 8.44
N CYS A 17 34.54 10.58 8.18
CA CYS A 17 35.77 11.36 8.34
C CYS A 17 36.03 11.91 9.74
N GLN A 18 35.11 11.71 10.70
CA GLN A 18 35.23 12.21 12.08
C GLN A 18 35.38 13.74 12.21
N LYS A 19 35.08 14.49 11.15
CA LYS A 19 35.10 15.97 11.17
C LYS A 19 33.75 16.52 11.60
N GLU A 20 33.77 17.59 12.38
CA GLU A 20 32.58 18.38 12.69
C GLU A 20 32.07 19.10 11.43
N ARG A 21 30.75 19.11 11.25
CA ARG A 21 30.03 19.65 10.11
C ARG A 21 28.89 20.54 10.59
N ASN A 22 28.61 21.57 9.80
CA ASN A 22 27.49 22.47 10.02
C ASN A 22 26.55 22.39 8.83
N LEU A 23 25.39 21.77 9.04
CA LEU A 23 24.33 21.66 8.05
C LEU A 23 23.36 22.85 8.22
N THR A 24 23.30 23.71 7.22
CA THR A 24 22.40 24.88 7.21
C THR A 24 21.07 24.51 6.57
N ILE A 25 19.98 24.66 7.34
CA ILE A 25 18.64 24.26 6.94
C ILE A 25 17.72 25.50 6.93
N PRO A 26 17.05 25.82 5.81
CA PRO A 26 16.01 26.83 5.80
C PRO A 26 14.88 26.50 6.79
N ALA A 27 14.51 27.43 7.67
CA ALA A 27 13.53 27.18 8.74
C ALA A 27 12.17 26.68 8.22
N LYS A 28 11.80 27.07 6.99
CA LYS A 28 10.57 26.62 6.30
C LYS A 28 10.53 25.13 5.99
N LEU A 29 11.69 24.45 5.92
CA LEU A 29 11.77 23.01 5.66
C LEU A 29 11.62 22.18 6.94
N ILE A 30 11.71 22.80 8.11
CA ILE A 30 11.52 22.15 9.41
C ILE A 30 10.03 22.18 9.71
N ARG A 31 9.28 21.21 9.15
CA ARG A 31 7.83 21.08 9.38
C ARG A 31 7.59 20.29 10.67
N THR A 32 7.11 20.98 11.71
CA THR A 32 6.78 20.41 13.03
C THR A 32 5.49 19.60 13.07
N GLU A 33 4.78 19.45 11.96
CA GLU A 33 3.45 18.80 11.89
C GLU A 33 3.52 17.30 11.55
N ASN A 34 4.70 16.74 11.30
CA ASN A 34 4.85 15.31 11.04
C ASN A 34 4.85 14.51 12.35
N ILE A 35 4.10 13.40 12.37
CA ILE A 35 3.97 12.47 13.51
C ILE A 35 5.32 11.81 13.87
N SER A 36 6.28 11.76 12.93
CA SER A 36 7.65 11.37 13.21
C SER A 36 8.47 12.58 13.64
N ASN A 37 8.97 12.57 14.89
CA ASN A 37 9.87 13.59 15.45
C ASN A 37 11.28 13.64 14.80
N ILE A 38 11.44 13.07 13.60
CA ILE A 38 12.70 12.94 12.87
C ILE A 38 12.47 13.44 11.44
N ILE A 39 13.35 14.33 10.98
CA ILE A 39 13.37 14.94 9.65
C ILE A 39 14.66 14.53 8.96
N GLU A 40 14.61 14.30 7.67
CA GLU A 40 15.74 13.81 6.89
C GLU A 40 16.35 14.92 6.03
N PHE A 41 17.67 15.07 6.09
CA PHE A 41 18.42 15.96 5.21
C PHE A 41 19.65 15.25 4.67
N VAL A 42 20.16 15.70 3.51
CA VAL A 42 21.39 15.17 2.93
C VAL A 42 22.46 16.25 3.00
N ASP A 43 23.57 15.94 3.66
CA ASP A 43 24.79 16.75 3.61
C ASP A 43 25.73 16.18 2.54
N VAL A 44 26.23 17.06 1.67
CA VAL A 44 27.18 16.71 0.62
C VAL A 44 28.47 17.46 0.88
N HIS A 45 29.51 16.72 1.26
CA HIS A 45 30.79 17.31 1.64
C HIS A 45 31.96 16.44 1.19
N ARG A 46 33.16 17.05 1.17
CA ARG A 46 34.40 16.31 0.95
C ARG A 46 34.83 15.61 2.24
N CYS A 47 34.86 14.28 2.17
CA CYS A 47 35.18 13.36 3.26
C CYS A 47 36.67 12.98 3.18
N ASP A 48 37.05 11.80 3.69
CA ASP A 48 38.43 11.32 3.69
C ASP A 48 39.03 11.33 2.28
N GLU A 49 40.31 11.72 2.21
CA GLU A 49 41.05 11.86 0.95
C GLU A 49 40.42 12.86 -0.04
N ASN A 50 39.64 13.81 0.47
CA ASN A 50 39.01 14.87 -0.32
C ASN A 50 37.93 14.37 -1.31
N ASN A 51 37.51 13.11 -1.16
CA ASN A 51 36.47 12.49 -1.97
C ASN A 51 35.09 13.05 -1.61
N LEU A 52 34.28 13.35 -2.61
CA LEU A 52 32.91 13.82 -2.41
C LEU A 52 32.05 12.69 -1.82
N SER A 53 31.35 12.96 -0.72
CA SER A 53 30.47 12.00 -0.07
C SER A 53 29.13 12.67 0.25
N ALA A 54 28.05 11.91 0.09
CA ALA A 54 26.73 12.29 0.53
C ALA A 54 26.34 11.48 1.76
N VAL A 55 25.90 12.17 2.80
CA VAL A 55 25.48 11.60 4.08
C VAL A 55 24.03 12.00 4.34
N LYS A 56 23.15 11.02 4.48
CA LYS A 56 21.77 11.25 4.92
C LYS A 56 21.76 11.36 6.45
N CYS A 57 21.37 12.51 6.96
CA CYS A 57 21.25 12.84 8.38
C CYS A 57 19.80 12.76 8.82
N PHE A 58 19.55 12.04 9.91
CA PHE A 58 18.24 11.95 10.55
C PHE A 58 18.25 12.87 11.78
N ILE A 59 17.50 13.96 11.71
CA ILE A 59 17.57 15.09 12.64
C ILE A 59 16.28 15.16 13.45
N ASP A 60 16.38 15.25 14.76
CA ASP A 60 15.19 15.38 15.61
C ASP A 60 14.66 16.82 15.74
N ASN A 61 13.56 16.98 16.48
CA ASN A 61 12.95 18.27 16.76
C ASN A 61 13.85 19.24 17.57
N HIS A 62 14.90 18.72 18.22
CA HIS A 62 15.90 19.51 18.93
C HIS A 62 17.11 19.87 18.06
N LEU A 63 17.05 19.61 16.74
CA LEU A 63 18.12 19.87 15.78
C LEU A 63 19.37 19.04 16.04
N VAL A 64 19.20 17.83 16.60
CA VAL A 64 20.29 16.88 16.86
C VAL A 64 20.26 15.75 15.83
N VAL A 65 21.40 15.47 15.21
CA VAL A 65 21.55 14.31 14.31
C VAL A 65 21.58 13.04 15.14
N ARG A 66 20.54 12.20 15.01
CA ARG A 66 20.38 10.93 15.74
C ARG A 66 21.03 9.76 15.02
N SER A 67 21.05 9.79 13.69
CA SER A 67 21.73 8.77 12.88
C SER A 67 22.21 9.34 11.56
N GLN A 68 23.20 8.65 10.98
CA GLN A 68 23.85 9.00 9.72
C GLN A 68 23.95 7.77 8.84
N VAL A 69 23.51 7.88 7.59
CA VAL A 69 23.62 6.81 6.59
C VAL A 69 24.42 7.33 5.41
N HIS A 70 25.54 6.68 5.12
CA HIS A 70 26.29 6.94 3.90
C HIS A 70 25.50 6.43 2.70
N ILE A 71 25.28 7.32 1.75
CA ILE A 71 24.74 6.94 0.46
C ILE A 71 25.91 6.28 -0.29
N LYS A 72 25.93 4.95 -0.34
CA LYS A 72 26.96 4.18 -1.04
C LYS A 72 26.95 4.55 -2.52
N SER A 73 28.12 4.89 -3.05
CA SER A 73 28.36 5.02 -4.48
C SER A 73 28.35 3.63 -5.14
N THR A 74 27.22 2.94 -5.18
CA THR A 74 27.15 1.60 -5.79
C THR A 74 26.21 1.57 -6.98
N HIS A 75 26.85 1.65 -8.15
CA HIS A 75 26.60 0.90 -9.39
C HIS A 75 25.47 1.35 -10.33
N TYR A 76 25.87 2.09 -11.37
CA TYR A 76 25.72 1.71 -12.79
C TYR A 76 26.67 2.56 -13.66
N GLY A 77 27.87 2.04 -14.00
CA GLY A 77 28.57 2.44 -15.24
C GLY A 77 29.88 3.27 -15.19
N TYR A 78 30.55 3.45 -14.05
CA TYR A 78 31.87 4.10 -14.04
C TYR A 78 32.99 3.10 -14.41
N GLU A 79 33.11 2.80 -15.70
CA GLU A 79 34.37 2.32 -16.29
C GLU A 79 35.28 3.54 -16.46
N THR A 80 36.52 3.45 -15.96
CA THR A 80 37.54 4.51 -16.04
C THR A 80 37.98 4.85 -17.46
N ASP A 81 37.52 4.08 -18.46
CA ASP A 81 38.02 4.11 -19.83
C ASP A 81 36.99 4.69 -20.82
N ARG A 82 35.85 5.21 -20.34
CA ARG A 82 34.88 5.88 -21.22
C ARG A 82 35.21 7.35 -21.39
N ASP A 83 35.71 7.65 -22.58
CA ASP A 83 35.89 8.98 -23.14
C ASP A 83 34.55 9.76 -23.12
N PHE A 84 34.53 10.91 -22.43
CA PHE A 84 33.37 11.80 -22.30
C PHE A 84 33.27 12.83 -23.43
N SER A 85 34.00 12.64 -24.53
CA SER A 85 33.93 13.52 -25.71
C SER A 85 32.70 13.23 -26.59
N ALA A 86 31.48 13.43 -26.09
CA ALA A 86 30.33 13.53 -26.97
C ALA A 86 29.24 14.46 -26.41
N VAL A 87 29.30 15.69 -26.93
CA VAL A 87 28.25 16.72 -27.01
C VAL A 87 27.96 17.47 -25.70
N SER A 88 28.72 18.55 -25.51
CA SER A 88 28.45 19.62 -24.56
C SER A 88 27.26 20.47 -25.01
N ASP A 89 26.11 20.31 -24.36
CA ASP A 89 25.18 21.43 -24.22
C ASP A 89 25.82 22.38 -23.19
N GLU A 90 26.38 23.50 -23.67
CA GLU A 90 27.13 24.47 -22.85
C GLU A 90 26.30 25.09 -21.70
N GLN A 91 25.00 24.83 -21.64
CA GLN A 91 24.08 25.35 -20.63
C GLN A 91 23.74 24.37 -19.50
N ASP A 92 24.14 23.09 -19.58
CA ASP A 92 23.85 22.12 -18.51
C ASP A 92 24.97 22.08 -17.45
N LEU A 93 24.73 22.77 -16.33
CA LEU A 93 25.60 22.83 -15.15
C LEU A 93 25.94 21.44 -14.58
N TYR A 94 25.09 20.43 -14.81
CA TYR A 94 25.34 19.06 -14.34
C TYR A 94 26.31 18.31 -15.27
N ALA A 95 26.24 18.56 -16.58
CA ALA A 95 27.16 17.98 -17.57
C ALA A 95 28.60 18.49 -17.37
N GLN A 96 28.76 19.78 -17.02
CA GLN A 96 30.07 20.38 -16.72
C GLN A 96 30.74 19.78 -15.46
N LEU A 97 29.94 19.26 -14.52
CA LEU A 97 30.43 18.65 -13.28
C LEU A 97 30.66 17.14 -13.40
N GLY A 98 30.43 16.54 -14.58
CA GLY A 98 30.50 15.09 -14.76
C GLY A 98 29.46 14.33 -13.94
N ILE A 99 28.40 15.01 -13.50
CA ILE A 99 27.30 14.40 -12.74
C ILE A 99 26.31 13.85 -13.75
N PRO A 100 26.12 12.53 -13.84
CA PRO A 100 25.13 11.96 -14.75
C PRO A 100 23.75 12.47 -14.35
N ALA A 101 23.02 13.04 -15.31
CA ALA A 101 21.65 13.45 -15.08
C ALA A 101 20.84 12.27 -14.52
N PRO A 102 19.98 12.49 -13.50
CA PRO A 102 19.17 11.42 -12.95
C PRO A 102 18.34 10.80 -14.07
N LYS A 103 18.65 9.53 -14.39
CA LYS A 103 17.87 8.79 -15.39
C LYS A 103 16.48 8.57 -14.81
N LYS A 104 15.46 9.03 -15.53
CA LYS A 104 14.08 8.68 -15.22
C LYS A 104 13.97 7.16 -15.26
N ILE A 105 13.81 6.54 -14.09
CA ILE A 105 13.57 5.11 -14.03
C ILE A 105 12.17 4.90 -14.58
N GLU A 106 12.09 4.25 -15.74
CA GLU A 106 10.80 3.83 -16.27
C GLU A 106 10.31 2.63 -15.46
N MET A 107 9.07 2.72 -14.99
CA MET A 107 8.42 1.61 -14.30
C MET A 107 8.11 0.52 -15.32
N SER A 108 8.33 -0.73 -14.93
CA SER A 108 7.94 -1.88 -15.74
C SER A 108 6.41 -1.93 -15.83
N LYS A 109 5.88 -1.92 -17.05
CA LYS A 109 4.44 -1.90 -17.29
C LYS A 109 3.92 -3.30 -17.53
N THR A 110 2.92 -3.69 -16.73
CA THR A 110 2.22 -4.97 -16.86
C THR A 110 0.75 -4.67 -17.16
N ASN A 111 0.31 -5.00 -18.38
CA ASN A 111 -1.11 -4.99 -18.70
C ASN A 111 -1.75 -6.27 -18.15
N ILE A 112 -2.79 -6.12 -17.35
CA ILE A 112 -3.48 -7.24 -16.71
C ILE A 112 -4.86 -7.40 -17.36
N GLU A 113 -5.08 -8.54 -17.99
CA GLU A 113 -6.41 -8.96 -18.41
C GLU A 113 -7.12 -9.68 -17.26
N SER A 114 -8.13 -9.03 -16.67
CA SER A 114 -9.09 -9.70 -15.76
C SER A 114 -10.38 -9.98 -16.53
N LYS A 115 -10.72 -11.27 -16.70
CA LYS A 115 -11.97 -11.71 -17.35
C LYS A 115 -13.21 -11.29 -16.57
N ASN A 116 -13.08 -11.13 -15.26
CA ASN A 116 -14.18 -10.87 -14.33
C ASN A 116 -14.29 -9.38 -13.97
N PHE A 117 -13.36 -8.54 -14.43
CA PHE A 117 -13.47 -7.09 -14.30
C PHE A 117 -14.56 -6.60 -15.27
N ARG A 118 -15.79 -6.63 -14.80
CA ARG A 118 -17.02 -6.39 -15.58
C ARG A 118 -17.21 -4.92 -15.95
N LYS A 119 -16.40 -4.02 -15.36
CA LYS A 119 -16.40 -2.57 -15.61
C LYS A 119 -17.76 -1.97 -15.31
N VAL A 120 -18.43 -2.48 -14.28
CA VAL A 120 -19.76 -2.03 -13.90
C VAL A 120 -19.67 -0.62 -13.34
N ASN A 121 -18.64 -0.35 -12.54
CA ASN A 121 -18.47 0.91 -11.82
C ASN A 121 -17.10 1.57 -12.07
N ILE A 122 -16.06 0.77 -12.33
CA ILE A 122 -14.69 1.20 -12.59
C ILE A 122 -14.39 1.00 -14.08
N LEU A 123 -14.20 2.10 -14.81
CA LEU A 123 -13.87 2.12 -16.24
C LEU A 123 -12.39 1.78 -16.52
N GLY A 124 -11.54 1.88 -15.51
CA GLY A 124 -10.13 1.56 -15.60
C GLY A 124 -9.44 1.70 -14.24
N MET A 125 -8.40 0.90 -14.03
CA MET A 125 -7.59 0.94 -12.82
C MET A 125 -6.11 0.80 -13.16
N GLU A 126 -5.29 1.61 -12.52
CA GLU A 126 -3.83 1.57 -12.60
C GLU A 126 -3.27 1.55 -11.17
N ILE A 127 -2.34 0.64 -10.91
CA ILE A 127 -1.60 0.55 -9.64
C ILE A 127 -0.14 0.80 -9.94
N LYS A 128 0.40 1.93 -9.48
CA LYS A 128 1.83 2.26 -9.55
C LYS A 128 2.49 1.89 -8.24
N ASP A 129 3.60 1.20 -8.36
CA ASP A 129 4.30 0.61 -7.24
C ASP A 129 5.78 0.94 -7.31
N LYS A 130 6.16 1.97 -6.55
CA LYS A 130 7.50 2.54 -6.57
C LYS A 130 8.53 1.66 -5.86
N ILE A 131 8.11 0.82 -4.92
CA ILE A 131 9.01 -0.12 -4.24
C ILE A 131 9.48 -1.19 -5.23
N ARG A 132 8.53 -1.74 -6.00
CA ARG A 132 8.79 -2.83 -6.95
C ARG A 132 9.09 -2.35 -8.38
N ASN A 133 9.10 -1.04 -8.61
CA ASN A 133 9.27 -0.38 -9.90
C ASN A 133 8.33 -0.93 -10.99
N SER A 134 7.05 -1.08 -10.64
CA SER A 134 6.02 -1.69 -11.48
C SER A 134 4.79 -0.81 -11.62
N GLU A 135 4.15 -0.87 -12.78
CA GLU A 135 2.88 -0.25 -13.10
C GLU A 135 1.95 -1.33 -13.63
N TYR A 136 0.88 -1.63 -12.88
CA TYR A 136 -0.10 -2.64 -13.22
C TYR A 136 -1.34 -1.95 -13.79
N ILE A 137 -1.69 -2.28 -15.03
CA ILE A 137 -2.74 -1.60 -15.79
C ILE A 137 -3.85 -2.60 -16.12
N PHE A 138 -5.01 -2.45 -15.48
CA PHE A 138 -6.19 -3.28 -15.76
C PHE A 138 -6.94 -2.79 -16.99
N GLU A 139 -6.99 -1.47 -17.18
CA GLU A 139 -7.44 -0.81 -18.41
C GLU A 139 -7.12 0.69 -18.29
N LYS A 140 -6.66 1.32 -19.38
CA LYS A 140 -6.36 2.75 -19.40
C LYS A 140 -7.40 3.47 -20.27
N ARG A 141 -8.36 4.14 -19.64
CA ARG A 141 -9.34 4.99 -20.34
C ARG A 141 -9.11 6.47 -20.01
N ALA A 142 -9.12 7.30 -21.06
CA ALA A 142 -9.01 8.76 -20.93
C ALA A 142 -10.30 9.40 -20.42
N GLU A 143 -11.43 8.69 -20.53
CA GLU A 143 -12.76 9.18 -20.18
C GLU A 143 -13.12 8.83 -18.73
N GLY A 144 -13.73 9.78 -18.02
CA GLY A 144 -14.21 9.60 -16.65
C GLY A 144 -13.56 10.53 -15.63
N HIS A 145 -13.96 10.40 -14.36
CA HIS A 145 -13.35 11.09 -13.23
C HIS A 145 -12.24 10.22 -12.64
N ILE A 146 -11.04 10.79 -12.53
CA ILE A 146 -9.87 10.09 -12.00
C ILE A 146 -9.76 10.34 -10.51
N PHE A 147 -9.83 9.27 -9.72
CA PHE A 147 -9.44 9.29 -8.32
C PHE A 147 -7.99 8.82 -8.22
N ASN A 148 -7.09 9.74 -7.87
CA ASN A 148 -5.72 9.44 -7.51
C ASN A 148 -5.62 9.26 -5.99
N ILE A 149 -5.30 8.05 -5.56
CA ILE A 149 -5.09 7.73 -4.15
C ILE A 149 -3.68 7.18 -3.98
N LYS A 150 -2.93 7.71 -3.02
CA LYS A 150 -1.57 7.26 -2.69
C LYS A 150 -1.59 6.64 -1.33
N SER A 151 -0.90 5.53 -1.09
CA SER A 151 -0.63 4.95 0.22
C SER A 151 -0.02 5.98 1.19
N THR A 152 0.03 5.62 2.48
CA THR A 152 0.46 6.54 3.54
C THR A 152 1.92 6.93 3.39
N LEU A 153 2.78 5.97 2.99
CA LEU A 153 4.18 6.25 2.69
C LEU A 153 4.39 6.74 1.24
N GLY A 154 3.35 6.66 0.41
CA GLY A 154 3.33 7.21 -0.94
C GLY A 154 4.08 6.37 -1.98
N PHE A 155 4.43 5.12 -1.65
CA PHE A 155 5.08 4.21 -2.58
C PHE A 155 4.11 3.48 -3.50
N VAL A 156 2.87 3.25 -3.05
CA VAL A 156 1.81 2.69 -3.88
C VAL A 156 0.79 3.77 -4.23
N GLU A 157 0.43 3.87 -5.49
CA GLU A 157 -0.58 4.79 -6.00
C GLU A 157 -1.62 4.02 -6.80
N ILE A 158 -2.90 4.16 -6.44
CA ILE A 158 -4.03 3.58 -7.15
C ILE A 158 -4.77 4.71 -7.86
N ASN A 159 -4.82 4.63 -9.19
CA ASN A 159 -5.60 5.50 -10.05
C ASN A 159 -6.86 4.76 -10.48
N LEU A 160 -8.02 5.23 -10.03
CA LEU A 160 -9.33 4.70 -10.41
C LEU A 160 -9.99 5.64 -11.40
N HIS A 161 -10.38 5.11 -12.55
CA HIS A 161 -11.15 5.80 -13.57
C HIS A 161 -12.61 5.40 -13.40
N LEU A 162 -13.44 6.31 -12.89
CA LEU A 162 -14.87 6.06 -12.70
C LEU A 162 -15.67 6.82 -13.76
N ASP A 163 -16.78 6.24 -14.22
CA ASP A 163 -17.76 7.00 -15.02
C ASP A 163 -18.24 8.22 -14.22
N GLY A 164 -18.45 9.36 -14.89
CA GLY A 164 -18.88 10.60 -14.24
C GLY A 164 -20.20 10.44 -13.47
N LYS A 165 -21.14 9.62 -13.98
CA LYS A 165 -22.39 9.32 -13.26
C LYS A 165 -22.14 8.49 -12.01
N VAL A 166 -21.28 7.49 -12.10
CA VAL A 166 -20.86 6.63 -10.98
C VAL A 166 -20.12 7.45 -9.93
N ALA A 167 -19.12 8.24 -10.32
CA ALA A 167 -18.34 9.11 -9.44
C ALA A 167 -19.25 10.06 -8.64
N ASN A 168 -20.20 10.71 -9.31
CA ASN A 168 -21.17 11.59 -8.64
C ASN A 168 -22.09 10.83 -7.68
N LYS A 169 -22.56 9.64 -8.06
CA LYS A 169 -23.40 8.77 -7.22
C LYS A 169 -22.64 8.31 -5.98
N VAL A 170 -21.39 7.88 -6.13
CA VAL A 170 -20.48 7.47 -5.06
C VAL A 170 -20.28 8.63 -4.09
N LEU A 171 -19.83 9.78 -4.59
CA LEU A 171 -19.57 10.96 -3.76
C LEU A 171 -20.83 11.43 -3.03
N LYS A 172 -22.00 11.41 -3.68
CA LYS A 172 -23.26 11.83 -3.08
C LYS A 172 -23.74 10.84 -2.01
N LYS A 173 -23.75 9.53 -2.30
CA LYS A 173 -24.17 8.50 -1.35
C LYS A 173 -23.32 8.51 -0.09
N TRP A 174 -22.00 8.49 -0.25
CA TRP A 174 -21.07 8.50 0.88
C TRP A 174 -21.18 9.79 1.71
N LYS A 175 -21.33 10.97 1.06
CA LYS A 175 -21.59 12.22 1.80
C LYS A 175 -22.90 12.20 2.59
N GLN A 176 -23.95 11.58 2.04
CA GLN A 176 -25.24 11.46 2.73
C GLN A 176 -25.14 10.51 3.92
N GLN A 177 -24.50 9.36 3.74
CA GLN A 177 -24.29 8.35 4.79
C GLN A 177 -23.48 8.90 5.96
N VAL A 178 -22.38 9.63 5.69
CA VAL A 178 -21.58 10.29 6.72
C VAL A 178 -22.41 11.30 7.51
N LYS A 179 -23.29 12.06 6.85
CA LYS A 179 -24.16 13.03 7.55
C LYS A 179 -25.19 12.33 8.43
N SER A 180 -25.79 11.22 7.97
CA SER A 180 -26.75 10.45 8.78
C SER A 180 -26.09 9.71 9.94
N SER A 181 -24.87 9.18 9.77
CA SER A 181 -24.16 8.47 10.84
C SER A 181 -23.56 9.41 11.89
N VAL A 182 -23.15 10.62 11.50
CA VAL A 182 -22.74 11.68 12.46
C VAL A 182 -23.92 12.16 13.32
N LEU A 183 -25.15 12.09 12.81
CA LEU A 183 -26.37 12.40 13.56
C LEU A 183 -26.83 11.24 14.48
N GLN A 184 -26.29 10.03 14.28
CA GLN A 184 -26.56 8.83 15.07
C GLN A 184 -25.27 8.37 15.78
N MET A 185 -24.78 9.14 16.74
CA MET A 185 -23.60 8.74 17.53
C MET A 185 -24.00 7.92 18.77
N GLN A 186 -23.18 6.88 19.03
CA GLN A 186 -23.19 5.82 20.08
C GLN A 186 -23.69 4.51 19.47
N ASP A 187 -22.92 3.62 18.83
CA ASP A 187 -21.70 2.97 19.32
C ASP A 187 -20.87 2.30 18.21
N GLN A 188 -21.14 2.55 16.93
CA GLN A 188 -20.41 1.94 15.81
C GLN A 188 -19.74 2.99 14.93
N ARG A 189 -18.55 3.45 15.34
CA ARG A 189 -17.71 4.31 14.51
C ARG A 189 -17.00 3.45 13.47
N PHE A 190 -17.60 3.33 12.29
CA PHE A 190 -16.95 2.74 11.12
C PHE A 190 -15.66 3.51 10.76
N PRO A 191 -14.55 2.84 10.35
CA PRO A 191 -13.23 3.48 10.26
C PRO A 191 -13.08 4.44 9.07
N PHE A 192 -13.91 4.33 8.02
CA PHE A 192 -13.75 5.14 6.80
C PHE A 192 -14.90 6.12 6.60
N ASN A 193 -14.57 7.41 6.49
CA ASN A 193 -15.54 8.48 6.23
C ASN A 193 -15.61 8.90 4.74
N SER A 194 -14.97 8.15 3.83
CA SER A 194 -15.01 8.39 2.38
C SER A 194 -14.43 7.22 1.60
N VAL A 195 -14.83 7.08 0.33
CA VAL A 195 -14.21 6.14 -0.63
C VAL A 195 -12.71 6.35 -0.72
N LYS A 196 -12.23 7.60 -0.70
CA LYS A 196 -10.79 7.88 -0.72
C LYS A 196 -10.06 7.17 0.42
N LYS A 197 -10.58 7.22 1.66
CA LYS A 197 -9.96 6.54 2.81
C LYS A 197 -10.03 5.02 2.71
N TRP A 198 -11.08 4.48 2.11
CA TRP A 198 -11.16 3.04 1.89
C TRP A 198 -10.16 2.56 0.83
N ILE A 199 -10.07 3.24 -0.32
CA ILE A 199 -9.05 2.91 -1.33
C ILE A 199 -7.63 3.16 -0.81
N GLN A 200 -7.46 4.17 0.06
CA GLN A 200 -6.21 4.41 0.77
C GLN A 200 -5.82 3.22 1.64
N HIS A 201 -6.79 2.58 2.31
CA HIS A 201 -6.54 1.36 3.07
C HIS A 201 -6.08 0.22 2.16
N VAL A 202 -6.69 0.02 0.99
CA VAL A 202 -6.21 -0.94 -0.02
C VAL A 202 -4.76 -0.64 -0.41
N ALA A 203 -4.45 0.62 -0.73
CA ALA A 203 -3.11 1.05 -1.12
C ALA A 203 -2.08 0.81 0.00
N ASN A 204 -2.45 1.08 1.25
CA ASN A 204 -1.61 0.79 2.41
C ASN A 204 -1.35 -0.71 2.56
N SER A 205 -2.39 -1.55 2.39
CA SER A 205 -2.22 -3.00 2.49
C SER A 205 -1.30 -3.53 1.38
N LEU A 206 -1.46 -3.07 0.13
CA LEU A 206 -0.55 -3.43 -0.98
C LEU A 206 0.89 -2.93 -0.77
N GLU A 207 1.07 -1.78 -0.12
CA GLU A 207 2.38 -1.23 0.23
C GLU A 207 3.12 -2.10 1.25
N SER A 208 2.38 -2.77 2.15
CA SER A 208 2.97 -3.67 3.15
C SER A 208 3.41 -5.04 2.60
N LEU A 209 2.98 -5.41 1.40
CA LEU A 209 3.32 -6.70 0.80
C LEU A 209 4.74 -6.70 0.21
N VAL A 210 5.49 -7.77 0.45
CA VAL A 210 6.82 -7.96 -0.17
C VAL A 210 6.71 -8.18 -1.68
N TYR A 211 5.70 -8.92 -2.13
CA TYR A 211 5.44 -9.22 -3.53
C TYR A 211 3.95 -9.03 -3.85
N LEU A 212 3.65 -8.46 -5.02
CA LEU A 212 2.28 -8.38 -5.54
C LEU A 212 2.06 -9.50 -6.55
N ASP A 213 1.24 -10.45 -6.16
CA ASP A 213 0.77 -11.50 -7.06
C ASP A 213 -0.28 -10.95 -8.02
N VAL A 214 -0.06 -11.13 -9.32
CA VAL A 214 -0.94 -10.61 -10.37
C VAL A 214 -2.35 -11.20 -10.28
N GLU A 215 -2.51 -12.46 -9.89
CA GLU A 215 -3.82 -13.07 -9.71
C GLU A 215 -4.55 -12.44 -8.52
N VAL A 216 -3.85 -12.18 -7.42
CA VAL A 216 -4.43 -11.44 -6.28
C VAL A 216 -4.83 -10.03 -6.69
N LEU A 217 -4.02 -9.34 -7.50
CA LEU A 217 -4.37 -8.01 -8.00
C LEU A 217 -5.63 -8.02 -8.89
N LYS A 218 -5.83 -9.05 -9.72
CA LYS A 218 -7.08 -9.24 -10.49
C LYS A 218 -8.28 -9.36 -9.58
N LEU A 219 -8.17 -10.20 -8.56
CA LEU A 219 -9.26 -10.42 -7.62
C LEU A 219 -9.57 -9.15 -6.81
N ILE A 220 -8.56 -8.35 -6.47
CA ILE A 220 -8.76 -7.04 -5.83
C ILE A 220 -9.47 -6.08 -6.78
N ALA A 221 -9.08 -6.03 -8.05
CA ALA A 221 -9.72 -5.19 -9.06
C ALA A 221 -11.23 -5.52 -9.17
N ASP A 222 -11.54 -6.81 -9.28
CA ASP A 222 -12.91 -7.31 -9.37
C ASP A 222 -13.70 -6.99 -8.10
N TYR A 223 -13.12 -7.24 -6.92
CA TYR A 223 -13.72 -6.93 -5.64
C TYR A 223 -14.06 -5.44 -5.50
N LEU A 224 -13.14 -4.56 -5.92
CA LEU A 224 -13.36 -3.12 -5.87
C LEU A 224 -14.46 -2.69 -6.85
N ASP A 225 -14.51 -3.23 -8.07
CA ASP A 225 -15.56 -2.89 -9.05
C ASP A 225 -16.96 -3.17 -8.49
N ASP A 226 -17.15 -4.32 -7.84
CA ASP A 226 -18.43 -4.72 -7.26
C ASP A 226 -18.81 -3.91 -6.01
N ASN A 227 -17.82 -3.49 -5.22
CA ASN A 227 -18.06 -2.92 -3.89
C ASN A 227 -17.92 -1.40 -3.82
N ILE A 228 -17.37 -0.71 -4.83
CA ILE A 228 -17.04 0.73 -4.74
C ILE A 228 -18.24 1.64 -4.43
N LEU A 229 -19.44 1.21 -4.80
CA LEU A 229 -20.69 1.94 -4.59
C LEU A 229 -21.25 1.83 -3.18
N ILE A 230 -20.80 0.85 -2.40
CA ILE A 230 -21.38 0.46 -1.12
C ILE A 230 -20.36 0.75 -0.05
N GLU A 231 -20.81 1.32 1.07
CA GLU A 231 -19.98 1.43 2.25
C GLU A 231 -19.57 0.02 2.70
N PRO A 232 -18.26 -0.30 2.80
CA PRO A 232 -17.85 -1.62 3.24
C PRO A 232 -18.34 -1.82 4.67
N SER A 233 -18.86 -3.01 5.01
CA SER A 233 -19.05 -3.37 6.41
C SER A 233 -17.71 -3.80 7.03
N GLU A 234 -17.62 -3.93 8.36
CA GLU A 234 -16.41 -4.47 9.01
C GLU A 234 -16.01 -5.83 8.41
N ARG A 235 -17.00 -6.69 8.14
CA ARG A 235 -16.77 -7.97 7.45
C ARG A 235 -16.16 -7.78 6.06
N LYS A 236 -16.63 -6.80 5.26
CA LYS A 236 -16.04 -6.51 3.94
C LYS A 236 -14.60 -5.99 4.05
N ILE A 237 -14.26 -5.28 5.13
CA ILE A 237 -12.86 -4.93 5.41
C ILE A 237 -12.06 -6.20 5.67
N THR A 238 -12.55 -7.10 6.53
CA THR A 238 -11.91 -8.40 6.79
C THR A 238 -11.75 -9.21 5.51
N GLU A 239 -12.76 -9.21 4.64
CA GLU A 239 -12.76 -9.91 3.35
C GLU A 239 -11.67 -9.38 2.42
N LEU A 240 -11.56 -8.06 2.26
CA LEU A 240 -10.50 -7.42 1.48
C LEU A 240 -9.11 -7.68 2.07
N ASP A 241 -8.99 -7.63 3.40
CA ASP A 241 -7.74 -7.85 4.10
C ASP A 241 -7.28 -9.32 3.96
N LEU A 242 -8.21 -10.29 4.01
CA LEU A 242 -7.96 -11.68 3.67
C LEU A 242 -7.52 -11.85 2.21
N LEU A 243 -8.16 -11.11 1.29
CA LEU A 243 -7.85 -11.16 -0.12
C LEU A 243 -6.42 -10.67 -0.40
N VAL A 244 -6.08 -9.49 0.10
CA VAL A 244 -4.75 -8.87 -0.04
C VAL A 244 -3.67 -9.76 0.57
N ASN A 245 -3.94 -10.31 1.75
CA ASN A 245 -2.97 -11.13 2.48
C ASN A 245 -3.12 -12.64 2.21
N SER A 246 -3.83 -13.03 1.14
CA SER A 246 -4.19 -14.44 0.91
C SER A 246 -2.99 -15.37 0.73
N THR A 247 -1.86 -14.83 0.27
CA THR A 247 -0.61 -15.59 0.09
C THR A 247 0.18 -15.80 1.39
N ILE A 248 -0.02 -14.92 2.40
CA ILE A 248 0.75 -14.88 3.65
C ILE A 248 -0.10 -15.11 4.91
N SER A 249 -1.40 -15.34 4.75
CA SER A 249 -2.32 -15.60 5.86
C SER A 249 -2.65 -17.09 5.95
N PHE A 250 -2.58 -17.64 7.16
CA PHE A 250 -2.74 -19.06 7.46
C PHE A 250 -3.96 -19.23 8.37
N PRO A 251 -5.09 -19.75 7.84
CA PRO A 251 -6.31 -19.89 8.61
C PRO A 251 -6.23 -21.10 9.53
N LYS A 252 -6.49 -20.90 10.83
CA LYS A 252 -6.54 -21.96 11.84
C LYS A 252 -7.86 -21.96 12.59
N ALA A 253 -8.42 -23.14 12.82
CA ALA A 253 -9.60 -23.34 13.63
C ALA A 253 -9.30 -24.26 14.82
N SER A 254 -10.20 -24.27 15.81
CA SER A 254 -10.16 -25.19 16.95
C SER A 254 -11.40 -26.09 16.98
N SER A 255 -11.32 -27.22 17.70
CA SER A 255 -12.48 -28.09 17.92
C SER A 255 -13.65 -27.34 18.58
N GLU A 256 -13.33 -26.41 19.49
CA GLU A 256 -14.31 -25.51 20.11
C GLU A 256 -15.01 -24.61 19.08
N SER A 257 -14.27 -24.11 18.08
CA SER A 257 -14.84 -23.29 17.01
C SER A 257 -15.86 -24.07 16.18
N ILE A 258 -15.60 -25.36 15.91
CA ILE A 258 -16.55 -26.25 15.22
C ILE A 258 -17.81 -26.48 16.05
N GLN A 259 -17.65 -26.72 17.36
CA GLN A 259 -18.79 -26.86 18.26
C GLN A 259 -19.63 -25.59 18.28
N LYS A 260 -19.00 -24.43 18.49
CA LYS A 260 -19.66 -23.11 18.48
C LYS A 260 -20.39 -22.84 17.16
N PHE A 261 -19.80 -23.23 16.02
CA PHE A 261 -20.46 -23.12 14.72
C PHE A 261 -21.75 -23.95 14.69
N ASN A 262 -21.70 -25.23 15.08
CA ASN A 262 -22.88 -26.09 15.07
C ASN A 262 -23.99 -25.59 15.99
N ASP A 263 -23.62 -25.07 17.17
CA ASP A 263 -24.56 -24.58 18.17
C ASP A 263 -25.24 -23.27 17.76
N LYS A 264 -24.52 -22.39 17.05
CA LYS A 264 -24.96 -21.02 16.74
C LYS A 264 -25.31 -20.77 15.28
N LYS A 265 -25.15 -21.76 14.38
CA LYS A 265 -25.32 -21.54 12.93
C LYS A 265 -26.68 -20.98 12.52
N THR A 266 -27.75 -21.32 13.23
CA THR A 266 -29.12 -20.85 12.92
C THR A 266 -29.32 -19.38 13.28
N ILE A 267 -28.53 -18.85 14.22
CA ILE A 267 -28.64 -17.47 14.70
C ILE A 267 -27.64 -16.57 13.97
N LEU A 268 -26.37 -16.99 13.89
CA LEU A 268 -25.29 -16.18 13.32
C LEU A 268 -25.35 -16.09 11.79
N TYR A 269 -26.01 -17.03 11.14
CA TYR A 269 -26.01 -17.17 9.68
C TYR A 269 -27.40 -17.39 9.09
N ALA A 270 -28.42 -16.79 9.71
CA ALA A 270 -29.81 -16.92 9.26
C ALA A 270 -30.02 -16.51 7.80
N ASP A 271 -29.20 -15.57 7.29
CA ASP A 271 -29.28 -15.05 5.93
C ASP A 271 -28.53 -15.89 4.89
N LEU A 272 -27.82 -16.93 5.31
CA LEU A 272 -27.03 -17.78 4.42
C LEU A 272 -27.84 -19.00 3.95
N SER A 273 -27.66 -19.36 2.69
CA SER A 273 -28.27 -20.56 2.13
C SER A 273 -27.70 -21.83 2.77
N PRO A 274 -28.46 -22.95 2.81
CA PRO A 274 -27.96 -24.23 3.33
C PRO A 274 -26.63 -24.67 2.70
N ASN A 275 -26.45 -24.43 1.39
CA ASN A 275 -25.21 -24.78 0.67
C ASN A 275 -24.01 -23.95 1.14
N GLN A 276 -24.21 -22.67 1.49
CA GLN A 276 -23.15 -21.83 2.06
C GLN A 276 -22.78 -22.30 3.47
N LEU A 277 -23.77 -22.68 4.29
CA LEU A 277 -23.52 -23.22 5.64
C LEU A 277 -22.73 -24.53 5.62
N ILE A 278 -23.08 -25.43 4.70
CA ILE A 278 -22.33 -26.68 4.48
C ILE A 278 -20.88 -26.35 4.09
N PHE A 279 -20.71 -25.46 3.11
CA PHE A 279 -19.39 -25.06 2.65
C PHE A 279 -18.53 -24.42 3.76
N MET A 280 -19.11 -23.52 4.56
CA MET A 280 -18.42 -22.92 5.70
C MET A 280 -18.03 -23.96 6.75
N LYS A 281 -18.87 -24.96 7.00
CA LYS A 281 -18.55 -26.06 7.91
C LYS A 281 -17.38 -26.87 7.38
N ASP A 282 -17.38 -27.23 6.10
CA ASP A 282 -16.30 -27.99 5.47
C ASP A 282 -14.98 -27.22 5.51
N LEU A 283 -15.04 -25.90 5.26
CA LEU A 283 -13.90 -25.00 5.39
C LEU A 283 -13.36 -24.96 6.82
N LEU A 284 -14.24 -24.86 7.82
CA LEU A 284 -13.86 -24.83 9.23
C LEU A 284 -13.18 -26.15 9.67
N VAL A 285 -13.72 -27.29 9.23
CA VAL A 285 -13.11 -28.61 9.46
C VAL A 285 -11.74 -28.70 8.81
N TYR A 286 -11.57 -28.16 7.62
CA TYR A 286 -10.26 -28.11 6.97
C TYR A 286 -9.27 -27.24 7.75
N CYS A 287 -9.69 -26.05 8.19
CA CYS A 287 -8.86 -25.15 9.00
C CYS A 287 -8.44 -25.76 10.35
N LEU A 288 -9.13 -26.79 10.86
CA LEU A 288 -8.70 -27.54 12.04
C LEU A 288 -7.48 -28.42 11.74
N GLY A 289 -7.41 -29.00 10.54
CA GLY A 289 -6.32 -29.87 10.11
C GLY A 289 -5.19 -29.15 9.37
N ASN A 290 -5.38 -27.88 9.00
CA ASN A 290 -4.41 -27.09 8.25
C ASN A 290 -3.48 -26.30 9.18
N TYR A 291 -2.19 -26.65 9.19
CA TYR A 291 -1.20 -25.96 10.01
C TYR A 291 -0.24 -25.07 9.21
N GLU A 292 -0.14 -25.27 7.89
CA GLU A 292 1.00 -24.79 7.09
C GLU A 292 0.60 -24.16 5.74
N LYS A 293 -0.68 -24.17 5.36
CA LYS A 293 -1.10 -23.68 4.03
C LYS A 293 -1.78 -22.32 4.13
N SER A 294 -1.38 -21.41 3.25
CA SER A 294 -1.97 -20.08 3.14
C SER A 294 -3.36 -20.12 2.51
N VAL A 295 -4.16 -19.08 2.71
CA VAL A 295 -5.53 -18.94 2.16
C VAL A 295 -5.58 -19.23 0.66
N LEU A 296 -4.68 -18.65 -0.13
CA LEU A 296 -4.64 -18.86 -1.58
C LEU A 296 -4.25 -20.30 -1.94
N TYR A 297 -3.30 -20.89 -1.21
CA TYR A 297 -2.90 -22.28 -1.44
C TYR A 297 -4.05 -23.25 -1.15
N VAL A 298 -4.76 -23.04 -0.03
CA VAL A 298 -5.91 -23.85 0.36
C VAL A 298 -6.99 -23.85 -0.71
N PHE A 299 -7.26 -22.67 -1.29
CA PHE A 299 -8.19 -22.55 -2.41
C PHE A 299 -7.74 -23.36 -3.63
N ASN A 300 -6.49 -23.19 -4.05
CA ASN A 300 -5.95 -23.84 -5.25
C ASN A 300 -5.88 -25.37 -5.12
N GLU A 301 -5.42 -25.89 -3.98
CA GLU A 301 -5.23 -27.33 -3.78
C GLU A 301 -6.54 -28.09 -3.69
N LYS A 302 -7.57 -27.48 -3.08
CA LYS A 302 -8.83 -28.19 -2.85
C LYS A 302 -9.69 -28.34 -4.08
N GLY A 303 -9.31 -27.70 -5.20
CA GLY A 303 -10.12 -27.72 -6.42
C GLY A 303 -11.57 -27.41 -6.10
N LEU A 304 -11.80 -26.53 -5.12
CA LEU A 304 -13.14 -26.11 -4.76
C LEU A 304 -13.72 -25.57 -6.06
N HIS A 305 -14.69 -26.25 -6.64
CA HIS A 305 -15.32 -25.88 -7.91
C HIS A 305 -16.16 -24.59 -7.78
N ARG A 306 -15.68 -23.64 -6.97
CA ARG A 306 -16.30 -22.41 -6.56
C ARG A 306 -15.36 -21.27 -6.89
N ASP A 307 -15.94 -20.11 -7.12
CA ASP A 307 -15.18 -18.90 -7.35
C ASP A 307 -14.37 -18.51 -6.11
N PHE A 308 -13.20 -17.89 -6.31
CA PHE A 308 -12.36 -17.45 -5.19
C PHE A 308 -13.08 -16.43 -4.30
N SER A 309 -13.94 -15.60 -4.90
CA SER A 309 -14.74 -14.63 -4.17
C SER A 309 -15.71 -15.32 -3.21
N GLU A 310 -16.32 -16.45 -3.60
CA GLU A 310 -17.17 -17.23 -2.69
C GLU A 310 -16.38 -17.84 -1.52
N TYR A 311 -15.16 -18.31 -1.81
CA TYR A 311 -14.25 -18.84 -0.79
C TYR A 311 -13.84 -17.77 0.23
N ILE A 312 -13.39 -16.61 -0.26
CA ILE A 312 -13.02 -15.46 0.58
C ILE A 312 -14.22 -14.93 1.36
N PHE A 313 -15.39 -14.84 0.74
CA PHE A 313 -16.65 -14.50 1.42
C PHE A 313 -16.92 -15.44 2.60
N ALA A 314 -16.89 -16.76 2.38
CA ALA A 314 -17.15 -17.75 3.43
C ALA A 314 -16.11 -17.67 4.56
N LEU A 315 -14.83 -17.55 4.21
CA LEU A 315 -13.75 -17.41 5.18
C LEU A 315 -13.88 -16.13 6.00
N SER A 316 -14.29 -15.01 5.37
CA SER A 316 -14.48 -13.73 6.07
C SER A 316 -15.51 -13.82 7.18
N TYR A 317 -16.61 -14.57 6.99
CA TYR A 317 -17.59 -14.81 8.05
C TYR A 317 -17.00 -15.60 9.21
N LEU A 318 -16.22 -16.64 8.92
CA LEU A 318 -15.61 -17.46 9.96
C LEU A 318 -14.58 -16.67 10.77
N VAL A 319 -13.81 -15.79 10.12
CA VAL A 319 -12.85 -14.92 10.78
C VAL A 319 -13.56 -13.84 11.60
N PHE A 320 -14.57 -13.18 11.02
CA PHE A 320 -15.35 -12.14 11.68
C PHE A 320 -16.05 -12.66 12.96
N GLU A 321 -16.62 -13.87 12.91
CA GLU A 321 -17.27 -14.52 14.06
C GLU A 321 -16.28 -15.18 15.04
N LYS A 322 -14.97 -14.99 14.82
CA LYS A 322 -13.87 -15.55 15.62
C LYS A 322 -13.94 -17.07 15.73
N LEU A 323 -14.28 -17.73 14.63
CA LEU A 323 -14.24 -19.19 14.48
C LEU A 323 -12.97 -19.66 13.75
N VAL A 324 -12.37 -18.76 12.97
CA VAL A 324 -11.06 -18.96 12.35
C VAL A 324 -10.15 -17.82 12.78
N THR A 325 -8.96 -18.17 13.26
CA THR A 325 -7.89 -17.22 13.54
C THR A 325 -6.94 -17.17 12.37
N MET A 326 -6.58 -15.97 11.92
CA MET A 326 -5.59 -15.78 10.86
C MET A 326 -4.22 -15.55 11.48
N ILE A 327 -3.27 -16.43 11.16
CA ILE A 327 -1.85 -16.20 11.48
C ILE A 327 -1.19 -15.60 10.24
N ARG A 328 -0.45 -14.51 10.39
CA ARG A 328 0.29 -13.87 9.30
C ARG A 328 1.77 -14.11 9.45
N LEU A 329 2.43 -14.36 8.32
CA LEU A 329 3.88 -14.25 8.26
C LEU A 329 4.22 -12.76 8.14
N GLU A 330 4.49 -12.13 9.28
CA GLU A 330 5.06 -10.79 9.33
C GLU A 330 6.57 -10.92 9.33
N PHE A 331 7.25 -10.24 8.41
CA PHE A 331 8.71 -10.11 8.45
C PHE A 331 9.04 -9.09 9.55
N THR A 332 9.30 -9.58 10.77
CA THR A 332 9.81 -8.77 11.88
C THR A 332 11.29 -8.49 11.76
#